data_AF-H2ZSM0-F1
#
_entry.id   AF-H2ZSM0-F1
#
_cell.length_a   1.000
_cell.length_b   1.000
_cell.length_c   1.000
_cell.angle_alpha   90.00
_cell.angle_beta   90.00
_cell.angle_gamma   90.00
#
_symmetry.space_group_name_H-M   'P 1'
#
loop_
_entity.id
_entity.type
_entity.pdbx_description
1 polymer ?
#
loop_
_entity_poly.entity_id
_entity_poly.type
_entity_poly.pdbx_seq_one_letter_code
_entity_poly.pdbx_strand_id
1 'polypeptide(L)'
;LEVGLSYLSVVEASCGHMVEATGLKTWWEKTLEKGHFTFNCPKCTKEWAWQEMRELTWITQGEMPWFEHKIEQLTKGRHDDYKKCPECCLYVQRIDSENLCVPCLPCSKKKKKVYKFCWACLREWQGDAPRMDCCDNPLCTATATLLSCPVIAEGHGQLSGCPTFRACPNCEALIQHTLRGCSNMTCPNCANIFCYRCLKVCCYSMCHVKKRQKLTGKYDYINYWENPQALILQHNAIQDILETRLRNITETLRVRQMPEEQRTTTGGCIVS
;
A
#
# COMPACT_ATOMS: atom_id res chain seq x y z
N LEU A 1 -41.48 22.03 -31.76
CA LEU A 1 -40.06 22.06 -32.21
C LEU A 1 -39.30 22.96 -31.25
N GLU A 2 -39.03 22.45 -30.04
CA GLU A 2 -38.07 23.09 -29.13
C GLU A 2 -36.70 22.51 -29.48
N VAL A 3 -35.93 23.27 -30.24
CA VAL A 3 -34.53 22.95 -30.51
C VAL A 3 -33.78 23.22 -29.20
N GLY A 4 -33.63 22.18 -28.39
CA GLY A 4 -32.86 22.22 -27.16
C GLY A 4 -31.42 22.62 -27.48
N LEU A 5 -31.04 23.82 -27.04
CA LEU A 5 -29.66 24.30 -27.06
C LEU A 5 -28.78 23.31 -26.28
N SER A 6 -28.06 22.44 -26.98
CA SER A 6 -26.93 21.72 -26.40
C SER A 6 -25.84 22.75 -26.12
N TYR A 7 -25.86 23.34 -24.93
CA TYR A 7 -24.83 24.25 -24.48
C TYR A 7 -23.51 23.47 -24.48
N LEU A 8 -22.65 23.73 -25.47
CA LEU A 8 -21.27 23.24 -25.49
C LEU A 8 -20.61 23.75 -24.22
N SER A 9 -20.35 22.83 -23.32
CA SER A 9 -19.93 23.14 -21.97
C SER A 9 -18.40 23.07 -21.94
N VAL A 10 -17.82 24.23 -22.23
CA VAL A 10 -16.37 24.41 -22.38
C VAL A 10 -15.75 24.75 -21.02
N VAL A 11 -14.67 24.06 -20.66
CA VAL A 11 -13.97 24.22 -19.37
C VAL A 11 -12.50 24.54 -19.63
N GLU A 12 -11.91 25.39 -18.80
CA GLU A 12 -10.47 25.69 -18.83
C GLU A 12 -9.69 24.66 -18.00
N ALA A 13 -8.72 23.98 -18.61
CA ALA A 13 -7.82 23.05 -17.91
C ALA A 13 -6.66 23.76 -17.19
N SER A 14 -5.94 23.06 -16.33
CA SER A 14 -4.78 23.59 -15.58
C SER A 14 -3.59 24.01 -16.46
N CYS A 15 -3.64 23.70 -17.76
CA CYS A 15 -2.70 24.17 -18.77
C CYS A 15 -3.17 25.43 -19.50
N GLY A 16 -4.29 26.03 -19.11
CA GLY A 16 -4.88 27.22 -19.75
C GLY A 16 -5.60 26.94 -21.08
N HIS A 17 -5.79 25.66 -21.44
CA HIS A 17 -6.46 25.29 -22.68
C HIS A 17 -7.94 24.99 -22.43
N MET A 18 -8.79 25.57 -23.26
CA MET A 18 -10.22 25.28 -23.30
C MET A 18 -10.50 23.91 -23.92
N VAL A 19 -11.33 23.12 -23.25
CA VAL A 19 -11.77 21.79 -23.69
C VAL A 19 -13.29 21.68 -23.64
N GLU A 20 -13.88 21.00 -24.62
CA GLU A 20 -15.29 20.62 -24.57
C GLU A 20 -15.45 19.36 -23.71
N ALA A 21 -16.19 19.45 -22.61
CA ALA A 21 -16.25 18.37 -21.61
C ALA A 21 -16.80 17.04 -22.16
N THR A 22 -17.86 17.09 -22.98
CA THR A 22 -18.49 15.92 -23.57
C THR A 22 -17.60 15.21 -24.58
N GLY A 23 -16.96 15.98 -25.46
CA GLY A 23 -15.93 15.48 -26.37
C GLY A 23 -14.75 14.86 -25.63
N LEU A 24 -14.26 15.52 -24.57
CA LEU A 24 -13.15 15.02 -23.76
C LEU A 24 -13.51 13.70 -23.06
N LYS A 25 -14.72 13.58 -22.51
CA LYS A 25 -15.20 12.34 -21.89
C LYS A 25 -15.22 11.17 -22.87
N THR A 26 -15.82 11.37 -24.04
CA THR A 26 -15.90 10.35 -25.10
C THR A 26 -14.51 9.91 -25.58
N TRP A 27 -13.60 10.88 -25.77
CA TRP A 27 -12.21 10.59 -26.13
C TRP A 27 -11.53 9.71 -25.08
N TRP A 28 -11.78 10.01 -23.81
CA TRP A 28 -11.16 9.31 -22.71
C TRP A 28 -11.72 7.90 -22.51
N GLU A 29 -13.03 7.69 -22.60
CA GLU A 29 -13.64 6.35 -22.58
C GLU A 29 -12.98 5.42 -23.62
N LYS A 30 -12.84 5.91 -24.86
CA LYS A 30 -12.15 5.19 -25.94
C LYS A 30 -10.66 4.94 -25.64
N THR A 31 -10.01 5.85 -24.92
CA THR A 31 -8.59 5.72 -24.54
C THR A 31 -8.39 4.61 -23.52
N LEU A 32 -9.27 4.54 -22.50
CA LEU A 32 -9.30 3.45 -21.53
C LEU A 32 -9.64 2.10 -22.16
N GLU A 33 -10.57 2.07 -23.12
CA GLU A 33 -10.90 0.85 -23.87
C GLU A 33 -9.72 0.31 -24.67
N LYS A 34 -8.87 1.19 -25.21
CA LYS A 34 -7.62 0.83 -25.89
C LYS A 34 -6.49 0.43 -24.94
N GLY A 35 -6.70 0.51 -23.63
CA GLY A 35 -5.71 0.12 -22.62
C GLY A 35 -4.74 1.22 -22.20
N HIS A 36 -5.00 2.47 -22.57
CA HIS A 36 -4.19 3.62 -22.14
C HIS A 36 -4.86 4.33 -20.96
N PHE A 37 -4.06 4.78 -19.99
CA PHE A 37 -4.56 5.43 -18.76
C PHE A 37 -3.80 6.73 -18.40
N THR A 38 -2.89 7.18 -19.25
CA THR A 38 -2.26 8.50 -19.17
C THR A 38 -3.03 9.48 -20.04
N PHE A 39 -3.32 10.66 -19.51
CA PHE A 39 -4.12 11.67 -20.22
C PHE A 39 -3.32 12.93 -20.36
N ASN A 40 -3.20 13.41 -21.59
CA ASN A 40 -2.42 14.59 -21.90
C ASN A 40 -3.30 15.60 -22.61
N CYS A 41 -3.04 16.88 -22.36
CA CYS A 41 -3.66 17.95 -23.12
C CYS A 41 -3.36 17.74 -24.62
N PRO A 42 -4.36 17.71 -25.51
CA PRO A 42 -4.12 17.50 -26.93
C PRO A 42 -3.40 18.67 -27.60
N LYS A 43 -3.36 19.85 -26.94
CA LYS A 43 -2.69 21.06 -27.46
C LYS A 43 -1.23 21.18 -27.01
N CYS A 44 -0.94 20.94 -25.73
CA CYS A 44 0.40 21.15 -25.18
C CYS A 44 1.01 19.93 -24.50
N THR A 45 0.38 18.77 -24.63
CA THR A 45 0.83 17.46 -24.11
C THR A 45 1.05 17.37 -22.60
N LYS A 46 0.76 18.43 -21.83
CA LYS A 46 0.79 18.40 -20.36
C LYS A 46 -0.07 17.25 -19.84
N GLU A 47 0.51 16.40 -18.99
CA GLU A 47 -0.24 15.33 -18.34
C GLU A 47 -1.24 15.91 -17.34
N TRP A 48 -2.48 15.42 -17.41
CA TRP A 48 -3.55 15.72 -16.49
C TRP A 48 -3.72 14.57 -15.51
N ALA A 49 -3.69 14.90 -14.22
CA ALA A 49 -4.02 13.93 -13.18
C ALA A 49 -5.48 13.51 -13.30
N TRP A 50 -5.76 12.28 -12.87
CA TRP A 50 -7.12 11.72 -12.79
C TRP A 50 -8.15 12.66 -12.16
N GLN A 51 -7.77 13.35 -11.08
CA GLN A 51 -8.65 14.28 -10.37
C GLN A 51 -9.05 15.48 -11.23
N GLU A 52 -8.14 15.98 -12.07
CA GLU A 52 -8.40 17.07 -13.01
C GLU A 52 -9.32 16.58 -14.13
N MET A 53 -9.02 15.42 -14.72
CA MET A 53 -9.86 14.80 -15.75
C MET A 53 -11.31 14.68 -15.31
N ARG A 54 -11.55 14.21 -14.08
CA ARG A 54 -12.90 14.09 -13.52
C ARG A 54 -13.65 15.43 -13.47
N GLU A 55 -12.96 16.52 -13.10
CA GLU A 55 -13.57 17.85 -13.04
C GLU A 55 -13.84 18.40 -14.45
N LEU A 56 -12.93 18.16 -15.40
CA LEU A 56 -13.08 18.63 -16.79
C LEU A 56 -14.21 17.93 -17.54
N THR A 57 -14.52 16.66 -17.23
CA THR A 57 -15.51 15.86 -17.95
C THR A 57 -16.85 15.70 -17.22
N TRP A 58 -17.02 16.32 -16.05
CA TRP A 58 -18.21 16.18 -15.19
C TRP A 58 -18.71 14.74 -15.01
N ILE A 59 -17.80 13.81 -14.73
CA ILE A 59 -18.17 12.42 -14.47
C ILE A 59 -19.13 12.38 -13.30
N THR A 60 -20.28 11.75 -13.52
CA THR A 60 -21.29 11.63 -12.47
C THR A 60 -20.88 10.57 -11.44
N GLN A 61 -21.51 10.60 -10.26
CA GLN A 61 -21.27 9.59 -9.23
C GLN A 61 -21.61 8.17 -9.70
N GLY A 62 -22.59 8.01 -10.60
CA GLY A 62 -22.99 6.71 -11.16
C GLY A 62 -21.97 6.14 -12.15
N GLU A 63 -21.20 6.99 -12.83
CA GLU A 63 -20.19 6.59 -13.82
C GLU A 63 -18.83 6.31 -13.19
N MET A 64 -18.55 6.93 -12.06
CA MET A 64 -17.28 6.80 -11.32
C MET A 64 -16.79 5.35 -11.17
N PRO A 65 -17.64 4.38 -10.78
CA PRO A 65 -17.19 3.00 -10.57
C PRO A 65 -16.62 2.36 -11.85
N TRP A 66 -17.17 2.68 -13.03
CA TRP A 66 -16.69 2.14 -14.29
C TRP A 66 -15.27 2.65 -14.61
N PHE A 67 -15.07 3.96 -14.52
CA PHE A 67 -13.78 4.60 -14.76
C PHE A 67 -12.72 4.13 -13.78
N GLU A 68 -13.05 4.13 -12.49
CA GLU A 68 -12.15 3.67 -11.42
C GLU A 68 -11.78 2.19 -11.58
N HIS A 69 -12.73 1.34 -11.96
CA HIS A 69 -12.47 -0.07 -12.23
C HIS A 69 -11.56 -0.26 -13.45
N LYS A 70 -11.76 0.51 -14.53
CA LYS A 70 -10.88 0.48 -15.69
C LYS A 70 -9.46 0.93 -15.35
N ILE A 71 -9.30 2.03 -14.61
CA ILE A 71 -7.98 2.48 -14.13
C ILE A 71 -7.32 1.39 -13.29
N GLU A 72 -8.05 0.78 -12.36
CA GLU A 72 -7.53 -0.32 -11.53
C GLU A 72 -7.08 -1.53 -12.37
N GLN A 73 -7.83 -1.89 -13.41
CA GLN A 73 -7.45 -2.97 -14.32
C GLN A 73 -6.17 -2.67 -15.11
N LEU A 74 -6.02 -1.44 -15.60
CA LEU A 74 -4.88 -1.02 -16.43
C LEU A 74 -3.63 -0.74 -15.62
N THR A 75 -3.80 -0.42 -14.33
CA THR A 75 -2.70 -0.15 -13.40
C THR A 75 -2.27 -1.36 -12.60
N LYS A 76 -2.76 -2.59 -12.90
CA LYS A 76 -2.35 -3.83 -12.22
C LYS A 76 -0.81 -3.95 -12.16
N GLY A 77 -0.23 -3.64 -10.99
CA GLY A 77 1.23 -3.63 -10.75
C GLY A 77 1.89 -2.25 -10.67
N ARG A 78 1.19 -1.15 -10.96
CA ARG A 78 1.61 0.26 -10.79
C ARG A 78 0.75 0.99 -9.74
N HIS A 79 0.54 0.33 -8.60
CA HIS A 79 -0.28 0.86 -7.50
C HIS A 79 0.33 2.09 -6.79
N ASP A 80 1.54 2.49 -7.16
CA ASP A 80 2.27 3.54 -6.46
C ASP A 80 1.76 4.95 -6.77
N ASP A 81 1.07 5.11 -7.91
CA ASP A 81 0.58 6.41 -8.40
C ASP A 81 -0.93 6.59 -8.22
N TYR A 82 -1.69 5.52 -7.95
CA TYR A 82 -3.13 5.59 -7.71
C TYR A 82 -3.51 5.02 -6.35
N LYS A 83 -4.18 5.84 -5.54
CA LYS A 83 -4.74 5.40 -4.24
C LYS A 83 -6.12 5.98 -4.00
N LYS A 84 -6.90 5.30 -3.17
CA LYS A 84 -8.18 5.83 -2.70
C LYS A 84 -7.95 6.87 -1.60
N CYS A 85 -8.62 8.01 -1.71
CA CYS A 85 -8.70 8.99 -0.64
C CYS A 85 -9.26 8.33 0.62
N PRO A 86 -8.65 8.52 1.80
CA PRO A 86 -9.09 7.88 3.04
C PRO A 86 -10.48 8.35 3.52
N GLU A 87 -10.99 9.47 3.01
CA GLU A 87 -12.26 10.07 3.43
C GLU A 87 -13.42 9.75 2.49
N CYS A 88 -13.25 9.97 1.18
CA CYS A 88 -14.33 9.81 0.19
C CYS A 88 -14.22 8.51 -0.63
N CYS A 89 -13.15 7.73 -0.45
CA CYS A 89 -12.88 6.49 -1.17
C CYS A 89 -12.74 6.60 -2.70
N LEU A 90 -12.76 7.81 -3.26
CA LEU A 90 -12.48 8.06 -4.67
C LEU A 90 -10.99 7.92 -4.97
N TYR A 91 -10.65 7.46 -6.16
CA TYR A 91 -9.26 7.42 -6.62
C TYR A 91 -8.67 8.83 -6.76
N VAL A 92 -7.39 8.88 -6.44
CA VAL A 92 -6.52 10.04 -6.50
C VAL A 92 -5.24 9.55 -7.17
N GLN A 93 -4.83 10.21 -8.26
CA GLN A 93 -3.55 9.99 -8.89
C GLN A 93 -2.52 10.96 -8.33
N ARG A 94 -1.32 10.47 -8.09
CA ARG A 94 -0.15 11.25 -7.77
C ARG A 94 0.79 11.23 -8.95
N ILE A 95 1.16 12.41 -9.45
CA ILE A 95 2.06 12.56 -10.61
C ILE A 95 3.53 12.55 -10.18
N ASP A 96 3.83 13.21 -9.05
CA ASP A 96 5.18 13.28 -8.49
C ASP A 96 5.32 12.24 -7.36
N SER A 97 6.15 11.21 -7.58
CA SER A 97 6.37 10.13 -6.63
C SER A 97 7.00 10.56 -5.31
N GLU A 98 7.71 11.70 -5.31
CA GLU A 98 8.37 12.25 -4.13
C GLU A 98 7.39 13.07 -3.27
N ASN A 99 6.28 13.52 -3.86
CA ASN A 99 5.29 14.30 -3.15
C ASN A 99 4.35 13.40 -2.32
N LEU A 100 4.54 13.33 -1.02
CA LEU A 100 3.62 12.64 -0.11
C LEU A 100 2.36 13.47 0.19
N CYS A 101 2.33 14.77 -0.07
CA CYS A 101 1.22 15.67 0.25
C CYS A 101 0.19 15.77 -0.88
N VAL A 102 -0.81 14.89 -0.88
CA VAL A 102 -1.74 14.81 -2.02
C VAL A 102 -3.10 15.44 -1.70
N PRO A 103 -3.58 16.40 -2.52
CA PRO A 103 -4.91 16.99 -2.34
C PRO A 103 -6.01 16.07 -2.85
N CYS A 104 -7.17 16.09 -2.19
CA CYS A 104 -8.39 15.49 -2.71
C CYS A 104 -9.41 16.59 -3.03
N LEU A 105 -9.64 16.86 -4.32
CA LEU A 105 -10.54 17.92 -4.78
C LEU A 105 -11.99 17.73 -4.29
N PRO A 106 -12.60 16.52 -4.36
CA PRO A 106 -13.96 16.30 -3.86
C PRO A 106 -14.10 16.58 -2.35
N CYS A 107 -13.14 16.09 -1.55
CA CYS A 107 -13.13 16.37 -0.12
C CYS A 107 -12.93 17.85 0.16
N SER A 108 -12.07 18.53 -0.62
CA SER A 108 -11.81 19.96 -0.45
C SER A 108 -13.05 20.79 -0.74
N LYS A 109 -13.77 20.48 -1.82
CA LYS A 109 -15.04 21.11 -2.19
C LYS A 109 -16.12 20.85 -1.13
N LYS A 110 -16.27 19.60 -0.68
CA LYS A 110 -17.25 19.22 0.35
C LYS A 110 -16.97 19.93 1.69
N LYS A 111 -15.71 20.01 2.10
CA LYS A 111 -15.30 20.63 3.37
C LYS A 111 -15.15 22.16 3.27
N LYS A 112 -15.26 22.75 2.07
CA LYS A 112 -14.95 24.17 1.77
C LYS A 112 -13.58 24.62 2.31
N LYS A 113 -12.62 23.71 2.36
CA LYS A 113 -11.23 23.94 2.79
C LYS A 113 -10.32 23.00 2.02
N VAL A 114 -9.06 23.38 1.79
CA VAL A 114 -8.09 22.47 1.16
C VAL A 114 -7.89 21.26 2.06
N TYR A 115 -8.26 20.08 1.56
CA TYR A 115 -8.04 18.82 2.25
C TYR A 115 -6.93 18.04 1.52
N LYS A 116 -5.89 17.70 2.28
CA LYS A 116 -4.73 16.94 1.83
C LYS A 116 -4.50 15.75 2.75
N PHE A 117 -3.94 14.68 2.22
CA PHE A 117 -3.55 13.51 2.98
C PHE A 117 -2.15 13.04 2.59
N CYS A 118 -1.49 12.36 3.52
CA CYS A 118 -0.18 11.76 3.26
C CYS A 118 -0.33 10.49 2.44
N TRP A 119 0.40 10.39 1.32
CA TRP A 119 0.39 9.25 0.41
C TRP A 119 0.90 7.95 1.06
N ALA A 120 1.79 8.08 2.03
CA ALA A 120 2.41 6.97 2.74
C ALA A 120 1.49 6.42 3.83
N CYS A 121 1.06 7.25 4.78
CA CYS A 121 0.29 6.81 5.95
C CYS A 121 -1.24 6.92 5.80
N LEU A 122 -1.73 7.58 4.74
CA LEU A 122 -3.16 7.81 4.46
C LEU A 122 -3.92 8.51 5.59
N ARG A 123 -3.23 9.38 6.35
CA ARG A 123 -3.83 10.32 7.32
C ARG A 123 -3.89 11.73 6.74
N GLU A 124 -4.71 12.60 7.33
CA GLU A 124 -4.71 14.04 6.99
C GLU A 124 -3.29 14.59 7.12
N TRP A 125 -2.88 15.41 6.15
CA TRP A 125 -1.52 15.89 6.06
C TRP A 125 -1.15 16.75 7.27
N GLN A 126 0.02 16.44 7.86
CA GLN A 126 0.66 17.26 8.88
C GLN A 126 2.06 17.61 8.37
N GLY A 127 2.38 18.89 8.39
CA GLY A 127 3.71 19.42 8.17
C GLY A 127 3.74 20.75 7.45
N ASP A 128 4.80 21.50 7.70
CA ASP A 128 4.97 22.86 7.22
C ASP A 128 5.30 22.91 5.73
N ALA A 129 4.65 23.83 5.02
CA ALA A 129 5.02 24.14 3.64
C ALA A 129 6.42 24.80 3.61
N PRO A 130 7.29 24.50 2.62
CA PRO A 130 7.00 23.80 1.37
C PRO A 130 7.34 22.30 1.38
N ARG A 131 7.71 21.69 2.52
CA ARG A 131 8.10 20.29 2.54
C ARG A 131 6.91 19.40 2.20
N MET A 132 7.05 18.58 1.16
CA MET A 132 6.02 17.64 0.72
C MET A 132 6.53 16.19 0.65
N ASP A 133 7.82 15.98 0.84
CA ASP A 133 8.53 14.69 0.88
C ASP A 133 8.43 14.00 2.24
N CYS A 134 8.09 14.74 3.30
CA CYS A 134 8.02 14.23 4.66
C CYS A 134 6.72 14.66 5.34
N CYS A 135 6.08 13.73 6.07
CA CYS A 135 4.88 14.01 6.84
C CYS A 135 5.21 14.02 8.33
N ASP A 136 4.83 15.10 9.01
CA ASP A 136 5.10 15.33 10.43
C ASP A 136 4.16 14.57 11.37
N ASN A 137 3.33 13.66 10.82
CA ASN A 137 2.58 12.75 11.68
C ASN A 137 3.57 11.82 12.41
N PRO A 138 3.60 11.80 13.76
CA PRO A 138 4.60 11.00 14.50
C PRO A 138 4.55 9.50 14.18
N LEU A 139 3.39 9.00 13.74
CA LEU A 139 3.17 7.61 13.37
C LEU A 139 3.22 7.37 11.86
N CYS A 140 3.68 8.35 11.06
CA CYS A 140 3.70 8.26 9.61
C CYS A 140 4.51 7.05 9.16
N THR A 141 5.76 6.94 9.59
CA THR A 141 6.66 5.86 9.19
C THR A 141 6.09 4.49 9.55
N ALA A 142 5.69 4.29 10.81
CA ALA A 142 5.13 3.01 11.25
C ALA A 142 3.83 2.65 10.52
N THR A 143 2.93 3.62 10.30
CA THR A 143 1.68 3.41 9.55
C THR A 143 1.97 3.11 8.08
N ALA A 144 2.91 3.82 7.46
CA ALA A 144 3.34 3.58 6.10
C ALA A 144 3.89 2.15 5.95
N THR A 145 4.75 1.71 6.85
CA THR A 145 5.28 0.34 6.88
C THR A 145 4.16 -0.71 6.93
N LEU A 146 3.14 -0.53 7.79
CA LEU A 146 2.00 -1.46 7.86
C LEU A 146 1.21 -1.53 6.55
N LEU A 147 1.06 -0.39 5.87
CA LEU A 147 0.30 -0.29 4.63
C LEU A 147 1.08 -0.83 3.42
N SER A 148 2.40 -0.67 3.37
CA SER A 148 3.23 -0.99 2.20
C SER A 148 4.08 -2.26 2.31
N CYS A 149 4.28 -2.83 3.51
CA CYS A 149 5.18 -3.97 3.65
C CYS A 149 4.77 -5.15 2.76
N PRO A 150 5.71 -6.00 2.31
CA PRO A 150 5.36 -7.17 1.53
C PRO A 150 4.48 -8.15 2.32
N VAL A 151 3.95 -9.13 1.61
CA VAL A 151 3.31 -10.30 2.23
C VAL A 151 4.35 -11.40 2.41
N ILE A 152 4.15 -12.21 3.44
CA ILE A 152 4.92 -13.44 3.69
C ILE A 152 4.63 -14.40 2.54
N ALA A 153 5.71 -14.90 1.92
CA ALA A 153 5.66 -15.81 0.79
C ALA A 153 4.95 -17.14 1.14
N GLU A 154 4.64 -17.92 0.11
CA GLU A 154 4.15 -19.29 0.30
C GLU A 154 5.18 -20.17 1.00
N GLY A 155 4.73 -21.29 1.57
CA GLY A 155 5.59 -22.21 2.32
C GLY A 155 5.73 -21.91 3.82
N HIS A 156 5.17 -20.80 4.30
CA HIS A 156 5.16 -20.43 5.73
C HIS A 156 3.87 -20.86 6.46
N GLY A 157 3.27 -21.97 6.02
CA GLY A 157 2.08 -22.56 6.61
C GLY A 157 0.93 -21.55 6.75
N GLN A 158 0.39 -21.42 7.96
CA GLN A 158 -0.71 -20.51 8.25
C GLN A 158 -0.35 -19.03 7.99
N LEU A 159 0.92 -18.64 8.06
CA LEU A 159 1.33 -17.23 7.93
C LEU A 159 1.44 -16.76 6.47
N SER A 160 1.41 -17.68 5.50
CA SER A 160 1.45 -17.35 4.07
C SER A 160 0.37 -16.32 3.72
N GLY A 161 0.75 -15.28 2.97
CA GLY A 161 -0.14 -14.17 2.60
C GLY A 161 -0.40 -13.13 3.69
N CYS A 162 0.12 -13.30 4.91
CA CYS A 162 0.06 -12.24 5.92
C CYS A 162 1.08 -11.12 5.61
N PRO A 163 0.76 -9.85 5.89
CA PRO A 163 1.77 -8.79 5.89
C PRO A 163 2.98 -9.12 6.78
N THR A 164 4.19 -8.82 6.31
CA THR A 164 5.45 -9.04 7.06
C THR A 164 5.50 -8.25 8.36
N PHE A 165 4.89 -7.08 8.41
CA PHE A 165 4.73 -6.29 9.63
C PHE A 165 3.25 -6.13 10.00
N ARG A 166 2.95 -6.20 11.28
CA ARG A 166 1.62 -5.94 11.86
C ARG A 166 1.73 -5.11 13.13
N ALA A 167 0.65 -4.46 13.52
CA ALA A 167 0.61 -3.74 14.79
C ALA A 167 0.03 -4.65 15.89
N CYS A 168 0.53 -4.53 17.11
CA CYS A 168 -0.11 -5.17 18.25
C CYS A 168 -1.53 -4.60 18.42
N PRO A 169 -2.58 -5.45 18.54
CA PRO A 169 -3.94 -4.95 18.73
C PRO A 169 -4.15 -4.24 20.08
N ASN A 170 -3.25 -4.45 21.04
CA ASN A 170 -3.34 -3.87 22.38
C ASN A 170 -2.54 -2.57 22.55
N CYS A 171 -1.32 -2.48 22.02
CA CYS A 171 -0.44 -1.32 22.24
C CYS A 171 0.07 -0.67 20.95
N GLU A 172 -0.39 -1.12 19.78
CA GLU A 172 0.00 -0.57 18.47
C GLU A 172 1.48 -0.66 18.09
N ALA A 173 2.30 -1.30 18.93
CA ALA A 173 3.68 -1.67 18.62
C ALA A 173 3.75 -2.37 17.25
N LEU A 174 4.64 -1.92 16.36
CA LEU A 174 5.04 -2.62 15.15
C LEU A 174 5.77 -3.92 15.50
N ILE A 175 5.19 -5.03 15.04
CA ILE A 175 5.62 -6.40 15.32
C ILE A 175 5.90 -7.12 14.01
N GLN A 176 6.90 -8.00 14.04
CA GLN A 176 7.22 -8.96 12.98
C GLN A 176 7.23 -10.38 13.57
N HIS A 177 6.68 -11.34 12.83
CA HIS A 177 6.72 -12.75 13.21
C HIS A 177 8.05 -13.37 12.77
N THR A 178 8.65 -14.23 13.60
CA THR A 178 9.91 -14.96 13.29
C THR A 178 9.75 -16.03 12.20
N LEU A 179 8.54 -16.18 11.67
CA LEU A 179 8.09 -17.26 10.78
C LEU A 179 8.29 -18.69 11.31
N ARG A 180 8.67 -18.84 12.59
CA ARG A 180 8.80 -20.13 13.28
C ARG A 180 7.69 -20.29 14.31
N GLY A 181 7.12 -21.49 14.40
CA GLY A 181 6.09 -21.82 15.38
C GLY A 181 4.65 -21.48 14.96
N CYS A 182 3.79 -21.28 15.95
CA CYS A 182 2.35 -21.05 15.78
C CYS A 182 2.04 -19.63 15.30
N SER A 183 0.84 -19.42 14.75
CA SER A 183 0.36 -18.09 14.38
C SER A 183 0.03 -17.19 15.58
N ASN A 184 -0.10 -17.72 16.79
CA ASN A 184 -0.21 -16.93 18.02
C ASN A 184 1.17 -16.53 18.52
N MET A 185 1.33 -15.24 18.83
CA MET A 185 2.56 -14.71 19.40
C MET A 185 2.30 -13.77 20.57
N THR A 186 3.31 -13.62 21.41
CA THR A 186 3.32 -12.68 22.53
C THR A 186 3.91 -11.35 22.07
N CYS A 187 3.22 -10.24 22.33
CA CYS A 187 3.77 -8.92 22.05
C CYS A 187 4.98 -8.65 22.97
N PRO A 188 6.18 -8.35 22.44
CA PRO A 188 7.34 -8.06 23.27
C PRO A 188 7.20 -6.74 24.06
N ASN A 189 6.31 -5.84 23.65
CA ASN A 189 6.11 -4.55 24.31
C ASN A 189 5.12 -4.60 25.48
N CYS A 190 4.02 -5.36 25.35
CA CYS A 190 2.93 -5.35 26.34
C CYS A 190 2.50 -6.74 26.82
N ALA A 191 3.24 -7.79 26.45
CA ALA A 191 2.97 -9.20 26.77
C ALA A 191 1.60 -9.76 26.30
N ASN A 192 0.78 -8.97 25.60
CA ASN A 192 -0.49 -9.46 25.08
C ASN A 192 -0.28 -10.57 24.04
N ILE A 193 -1.01 -11.68 24.19
CA ILE A 193 -0.97 -12.81 23.26
C ILE A 193 -2.07 -12.66 22.22
N PHE A 194 -1.71 -12.71 20.94
CA PHE A 194 -2.67 -12.58 19.85
C PHE A 194 -2.25 -13.36 18.61
N CYS A 195 -3.21 -13.70 17.77
CA CYS A 195 -2.96 -14.32 16.48
C CYS A 195 -2.44 -13.29 15.49
N TYR A 196 -1.25 -13.50 14.96
CA TYR A 196 -0.65 -12.65 13.94
C TYR A 196 -1.53 -12.57 12.69
N ARG A 197 -2.27 -13.62 12.34
CA ARG A 197 -3.09 -13.64 11.11
C ARG A 197 -4.33 -12.76 11.22
N CYS A 198 -5.11 -12.96 12.28
CA CYS A 198 -6.45 -12.38 12.41
C CYS A 198 -6.52 -11.23 13.44
N LEU A 199 -5.44 -11.02 14.21
CA LEU A 199 -5.29 -10.00 15.26
C LEU A 199 -6.20 -10.19 16.48
N LYS A 200 -6.85 -11.35 16.62
CA LYS A 200 -7.67 -11.68 17.80
C LYS A 200 -6.79 -12.26 18.90
N VAL A 201 -7.14 -11.94 20.14
CA VAL A 201 -6.58 -12.59 21.34
C VAL A 201 -6.95 -14.07 21.33
N CYS A 202 -5.99 -14.95 21.62
CA CYS A 202 -6.20 -16.38 21.80
C CYS A 202 -7.02 -17.05 20.69
N CYS A 203 -6.59 -16.93 19.43
CA CYS A 203 -7.29 -17.59 18.32
C CYS A 203 -6.87 -19.06 18.20
N TYR A 204 -7.79 -19.97 18.53
CA TYR A 204 -7.56 -21.42 18.46
C TYR A 204 -8.32 -22.12 17.31
N SER A 205 -8.97 -21.35 16.44
CA SER A 205 -9.81 -21.86 15.35
C SER A 205 -9.32 -21.37 13.98
N MET A 206 -9.92 -21.93 12.91
CA MET A 206 -9.69 -21.44 11.55
C MET A 206 -10.04 -19.95 11.46
N CYS A 207 -9.10 -19.16 10.95
CA CYS A 207 -9.27 -17.72 10.78
C CYS A 207 -8.74 -17.25 9.42
N HIS A 208 -9.17 -16.06 9.03
CA HIS A 208 -8.71 -15.39 7.81
C HIS A 208 -7.70 -14.30 8.13
N VAL A 209 -6.82 -14.04 7.17
CA VAL A 209 -5.85 -12.95 7.24
C VAL A 209 -6.62 -11.63 7.33
N LYS A 210 -6.42 -10.89 8.42
CA LYS A 210 -7.02 -9.56 8.60
C LYS A 210 -6.33 -8.57 7.69
N LYS A 211 -7.09 -7.61 7.16
CA LYS A 211 -6.61 -6.44 6.41
C LYS A 211 -5.50 -5.70 7.18
N ARG A 212 -4.67 -4.95 6.44
CA ARG A 212 -3.60 -4.12 6.99
C ARG A 212 -4.16 -3.09 7.98
N GLN A 213 -3.41 -2.84 9.05
CA GLN A 213 -3.82 -1.96 10.14
C GLN A 213 -3.42 -0.51 9.84
N LYS A 214 -4.24 0.43 10.29
CA LYS A 214 -3.83 1.82 10.47
C LYS A 214 -3.69 2.04 11.96
N LEU A 215 -2.57 2.61 12.39
CA LEU A 215 -2.40 2.99 13.79
C LEU A 215 -3.45 4.04 14.14
N THR A 216 -3.86 4.11 15.40
CA THR A 216 -4.75 5.16 15.91
C THR A 216 -3.97 6.21 16.69
N GLY A 217 -2.87 5.83 17.33
CA GLY A 217 -2.13 6.68 18.26
C GLY A 217 -2.85 6.87 19.60
N LYS A 218 -3.77 5.97 19.95
CA LYS A 218 -4.48 5.98 21.24
C LYS A 218 -3.64 5.49 22.42
N TYR A 219 -2.56 4.77 22.15
CA TYR A 219 -1.65 4.29 23.16
C TYR A 219 -0.40 5.14 23.09
N ASP A 220 0.02 5.68 24.24
CA ASP A 220 1.26 6.43 24.34
C ASP A 220 2.37 5.57 23.74
N TYR A 221 2.92 6.05 22.64
CA TYR A 221 4.03 5.41 21.96
C TYR A 221 5.18 5.44 22.95
N ILE A 222 5.41 4.35 23.70
CA ILE A 222 6.64 4.21 24.45
C ILE A 222 7.72 4.22 23.37
N ASN A 223 8.50 5.30 23.34
CA ASN A 223 9.46 5.59 22.30
C ASN A 223 10.25 4.33 21.97
N TYR A 224 10.11 3.85 20.74
CA TYR A 224 10.82 2.67 20.24
C TYR A 224 12.35 2.78 20.41
N TRP A 225 12.86 4.01 20.56
CA TRP A 225 14.27 4.34 20.77
C TRP A 225 14.70 4.38 22.25
N GLU A 226 13.76 4.36 23.20
CA GLU A 226 14.02 4.38 24.65
C GLU A 226 13.72 3.03 25.31
N ASN A 227 13.37 2.00 24.53
CA ASN A 227 13.21 0.63 25.02
C ASN A 227 14.38 -0.26 24.54
N PRO A 228 15.48 -0.35 25.32
CA PRO A 228 16.63 -1.18 24.99
C PRO A 228 16.25 -2.63 24.70
N GLN A 229 15.24 -3.17 25.37
CA GLN A 229 14.82 -4.56 25.21
C GLN A 229 14.20 -4.81 23.83
N ALA A 230 13.42 -3.86 23.29
CA ALA A 230 12.84 -3.97 21.95
C ALA A 230 13.94 -3.90 20.86
N LEU A 231 14.95 -3.05 21.05
CA LEU A 231 16.09 -2.92 20.15
C LEU A 231 16.97 -4.19 20.18
N ILE A 232 17.22 -4.74 21.37
CA ILE A 232 17.97 -5.99 21.56
C ILE A 232 17.22 -7.16 20.92
N LEU A 233 15.91 -7.24 21.08
CA LEU A 233 15.10 -8.30 20.45
C LEU A 233 15.11 -8.21 18.93
N GLN A 234 15.05 -7.01 18.35
CA GLN A 234 15.19 -6.83 16.89
C GLN A 234 16.61 -7.14 16.41
N HIS A 235 17.63 -6.68 17.12
CA HIS A 235 19.03 -6.99 16.80
C HIS A 235 19.26 -8.49 16.82
N ASN A 236 18.84 -9.18 17.88
CA ASN A 236 18.98 -10.63 18.02
C ASN A 236 18.19 -11.38 16.94
N ALA A 237 16.97 -10.94 16.60
CA ALA A 237 16.20 -11.55 15.52
C ALA A 237 16.89 -11.38 14.15
N ILE A 238 17.52 -10.24 13.89
CA ILE A 238 18.31 -10.01 12.67
C ILE A 238 19.57 -10.88 12.66
N GLN A 239 20.30 -10.97 13.79
CA GLN A 239 21.46 -11.84 13.92
C GLN A 239 21.09 -13.32 13.69
N ASP A 240 20.01 -13.81 14.28
CA ASP A 240 19.50 -15.18 14.08
C ASP A 240 19.21 -15.48 12.61
N ILE A 241 18.63 -14.52 11.88
CA ILE A 241 18.36 -14.64 10.43
C ILE A 241 19.67 -14.70 9.65
N LEU A 242 20.62 -13.83 9.96
CA LEU A 242 21.93 -13.77 9.28
C LEU A 242 22.73 -15.05 9.53
N GLU A 243 22.80 -15.52 10.78
CA GLU A 243 23.46 -16.77 11.14
C GLU A 243 22.80 -17.97 10.47
N THR A 244 21.46 -18.01 10.41
CA THR A 244 20.75 -19.09 9.71
C THR A 244 21.07 -19.08 8.22
N ARG A 245 21.15 -17.89 7.58
CA ARG A 245 21.55 -17.78 6.17
C ARG A 245 23.01 -18.21 5.95
N LEU A 246 23.92 -17.81 6.84
CA LEU A 246 25.33 -18.24 6.80
C LEU A 246 25.47 -19.75 6.96
N ARG A 247 24.74 -20.39 7.88
CA ARG A 247 24.72 -21.85 8.04
C ARG A 247 24.26 -22.54 6.76
N ASN A 248 23.14 -22.09 6.18
CA ASN A 248 22.62 -22.67 4.93
C ASN A 248 23.58 -22.50 3.74
N ILE A 249 24.23 -21.34 3.63
CA ILE A 249 25.27 -21.11 2.60
C ILE A 249 26.45 -22.04 2.83
N THR A 250 26.90 -22.18 4.08
CA THR A 250 28.03 -23.05 4.45
C THR A 250 27.74 -24.51 4.17
N GLU A 251 26.53 -25.00 4.47
CA GLU A 251 26.09 -26.36 4.12
C GLU A 251 26.02 -26.54 2.60
N THR A 252 25.51 -25.56 1.87
CA THR A 252 25.45 -25.60 0.40
C THR A 252 26.84 -25.67 -0.22
N LEU A 253 27.80 -24.89 0.30
CA LEU A 253 29.20 -24.90 -0.14
C LEU A 253 29.89 -26.21 0.24
N ARG A 254 29.61 -26.75 1.44
CA ARG A 254 30.13 -28.05 1.90
C ARG A 254 29.69 -29.18 1.00
N VAL A 255 28.40 -29.24 0.63
CA VAL A 255 27.85 -30.22 -0.32
C VAL A 255 28.48 -30.08 -1.71
N ARG A 256 28.76 -28.86 -2.17
CA ARG A 256 29.42 -28.61 -3.46
C ARG A 256 30.90 -29.02 -3.49
N GLN A 257 31.58 -28.96 -2.35
CA GLN A 257 32.99 -29.32 -2.18
C GLN A 257 33.23 -30.81 -1.85
N MET A 258 32.18 -31.62 -1.69
CA MET A 258 32.33 -33.07 -1.52
C MET A 258 32.84 -33.72 -2.82
N PRO A 259 33.86 -34.61 -2.73
CA PRO A 259 34.31 -35.43 -3.86
C PRO A 259 33.15 -36.21 -4.48
N GLU A 260 33.18 -36.35 -5.81
CA GLU A 260 32.07 -36.84 -6.64
C GLU A 260 31.61 -38.27 -6.29
N GLU A 261 32.46 -39.06 -5.64
CA GLU A 261 32.18 -40.42 -5.17
C GLU A 261 31.20 -40.51 -3.97
N GLN A 262 30.95 -39.41 -3.25
CA GLN A 262 30.01 -39.37 -2.11
C GLN A 262 28.65 -38.72 -2.44
N ARG A 263 28.43 -38.30 -3.69
CA ARG A 263 27.21 -37.57 -4.11
C ARG A 263 26.02 -38.49 -4.44
N THR A 264 26.22 -39.80 -4.48
CA THR A 264 25.18 -40.81 -4.77
C THR A 264 25.07 -41.83 -3.65
N THR A 265 24.23 -41.59 -2.63
CA THR A 265 23.70 -42.67 -1.75
C THR A 265 22.46 -42.25 -0.95
N THR A 266 21.43 -41.70 -1.58
CA THR A 266 20.04 -41.81 -1.07
C THR A 266 19.07 -41.72 -2.25
N GLY A 267 19.06 -42.76 -3.06
CA GLY A 267 18.19 -42.89 -4.23
C GLY A 267 18.13 -44.33 -4.71
N GLY A 268 18.03 -45.28 -3.78
CA GLY A 268 17.80 -46.69 -4.07
C GLY A 268 16.36 -47.05 -3.76
N CYS A 269 15.51 -47.08 -4.79
CA CYS A 269 14.34 -47.95 -4.78
C CYS A 269 14.84 -49.39 -4.56
N ILE A 270 14.39 -50.04 -3.49
CA ILE A 270 14.46 -51.50 -3.40
C ILE A 270 13.06 -52.01 -3.71
N VAL A 271 12.99 -52.71 -4.85
CA VAL A 271 11.89 -53.55 -5.27
C VAL A 271 12.13 -54.93 -4.66
N SER A 272 11.29 -55.32 -3.71
CA SER A 272 10.86 -56.71 -3.46
C SER A 272 9.67 -56.73 -2.51
#